data_AF-A0A4Z0NA98-F1
#
_entry.id   AF-A0A4Z0NA98-F1
#
_cell.length_a   1.000
_cell.length_b   1.000
_cell.length_c   1.000
_cell.angle_alpha   90.00
_cell.angle_beta   90.00
_cell.angle_gamma   90.00
#
_symmetry.space_group_name_H-M   'P 1'
#
loop_
_entity.id
_entity.type
_entity.pdbx_description
1 polymer ?
#
loop_
_entity_poly.entity_id
_entity_poly.type
_entity_poly.pdbx_seq_one_letter_code
_entity_poly.pdbx_strand_id
1 'polypeptide(L)'
;MDPVNGGQAGPNKQITVSVNGQGNNGYGVSYTITAPPKYGTVVAGVTPGSFVYTANPALVQPGIVDYFTVTVNNGTAAKLPGLAGVVQGMLHAFAVMIGTAKEDTFSKTIEVTVDGNGQYGNAAAAADYWVNQSYSNCQLQAAASAALQATKQLPTATTEQTWVDWAKTNDSVVTPGAKMYLDANIEEGVATEDAVALINKYFDVTATYRQYDKTQEGGEEALRDLQAALAEGKATMVAYPVAIVWTAVTDFKPEPKDSYFVSDHAAVVTQVDMKNGLVYVNDSSMQNAGQSVGQAKALPIGVFLSGWQASGYDLTIVSANAPTTAT
;
A
#
# COMPACT_ATOMS: atom_id res chain seq x y z
N MET A 1 -12.82 -26.96 1.12
CA MET A 1 -12.30 -26.97 2.50
C MET A 1 -12.18 -25.52 2.88
N ASP A 2 -12.94 -25.10 3.88
CA ASP A 2 -12.96 -23.71 4.30
C ASP A 2 -12.11 -23.59 5.57
N PRO A 3 -11.11 -22.70 5.59
CA PRO A 3 -10.33 -22.45 6.79
C PRO A 3 -11.24 -21.91 7.90
N VAL A 4 -10.95 -22.28 9.14
CA VAL A 4 -11.66 -21.77 10.32
C VAL A 4 -10.73 -20.84 11.07
N ASN A 5 -11.10 -19.56 11.14
CA ASN A 5 -10.42 -18.56 11.95
C ASN A 5 -10.96 -18.59 13.38
N GLY A 6 -10.07 -18.73 14.36
CA GLY A 6 -10.38 -18.59 15.78
C GLY A 6 -10.53 -17.13 16.20
N GLY A 7 -10.86 -16.92 17.48
CA GLY A 7 -10.90 -15.57 18.06
C GLY A 7 -9.53 -14.91 18.18
N GLN A 8 -9.51 -13.58 18.23
CA GLN A 8 -8.29 -12.79 18.44
C GLN A 8 -7.92 -12.76 19.93
N ALA A 9 -6.68 -13.12 20.25
CA ALA A 9 -6.20 -13.22 21.63
C ALA A 9 -4.94 -12.39 21.90
N GLY A 10 -4.85 -11.87 23.13
CA GLY A 10 -3.67 -11.18 23.64
C GLY A 10 -3.41 -9.80 23.02
N PRO A 11 -2.33 -9.11 23.45
CA PRO A 11 -2.01 -7.75 23.01
C PRO A 11 -1.64 -7.65 21.53
N ASN A 12 -1.23 -8.75 20.89
CA ASN A 12 -0.84 -8.79 19.48
C ASN A 12 -1.94 -9.33 18.55
N LYS A 13 -3.18 -9.50 19.07
CA LYS A 13 -4.32 -10.06 18.33
C LYS A 13 -3.95 -11.33 17.55
N GLN A 14 -3.41 -12.31 18.26
CA GLN A 14 -3.08 -13.60 17.66
C GLN A 14 -4.36 -14.32 17.22
N ILE A 15 -4.32 -14.91 16.03
CA ILE A 15 -5.45 -15.63 15.43
C ILE A 15 -4.97 -17.06 15.15
N THR A 16 -5.62 -18.03 15.77
CA THR A 16 -5.41 -19.44 15.40
C THR A 16 -6.25 -19.77 14.19
N VAL A 17 -5.62 -20.28 13.13
CA VAL A 17 -6.29 -20.72 11.91
C VAL A 17 -6.18 -22.23 11.81
N SER A 18 -7.29 -22.89 11.50
CA SER A 18 -7.31 -24.34 11.24
C SER A 18 -7.68 -24.63 9.78
N VAL A 19 -6.85 -25.43 9.12
CA VAL A 19 -7.06 -25.95 7.76
C VAL A 19 -7.20 -27.47 7.85
N ASN A 20 -8.41 -27.97 7.58
CA ASN A 20 -8.70 -29.39 7.68
C ASN A 20 -8.58 -30.07 6.31
N GLY A 21 -7.39 -30.62 6.03
CA GLY A 21 -7.14 -31.55 4.95
C GLY A 21 -7.48 -32.99 5.34
N GLN A 22 -8.18 -33.73 4.47
CA GLN A 22 -8.41 -35.17 4.63
C GLN A 22 -7.73 -35.92 3.49
N GLY A 23 -6.88 -36.88 3.85
CA GLY A 23 -6.31 -37.83 2.91
C GLY A 23 -7.23 -39.04 2.71
N ASN A 24 -7.38 -39.49 1.47
CA ASN A 24 -8.18 -40.67 1.11
C ASN A 24 -7.33 -41.89 0.71
N ASN A 25 -6.01 -41.80 0.89
CA ASN A 25 -5.01 -42.77 0.41
C ASN A 25 -4.21 -43.42 1.55
N GLY A 26 -4.58 -43.21 2.81
CA GLY A 26 -3.91 -43.78 3.98
C GLY A 26 -2.62 -43.08 4.40
N TYR A 27 -2.19 -42.01 3.70
CA TYR A 27 -1.04 -41.19 4.06
C TYR A 27 -1.47 -39.93 4.82
N GLY A 28 -0.59 -39.44 5.70
CA GLY A 28 -0.80 -38.18 6.41
C GLY A 28 -0.73 -36.99 5.46
N VAL A 29 -1.59 -36.00 5.67
CA VAL A 29 -1.59 -34.75 4.93
C VAL A 29 -0.52 -33.82 5.52
N SER A 30 0.33 -33.23 4.69
CA SER A 30 1.28 -32.19 5.10
C SER A 30 0.82 -30.81 4.66
N TYR A 31 1.19 -29.79 5.44
CA TYR A 31 0.81 -28.40 5.19
C TYR A 31 2.06 -27.52 5.12
N THR A 32 2.08 -26.59 4.19
CA THR A 32 3.20 -25.66 4.00
C THR A 32 2.68 -24.28 3.69
N ILE A 33 3.20 -23.24 4.36
CA ILE A 33 2.93 -21.85 3.99
C ILE A 33 3.76 -21.55 2.75
N THR A 34 3.09 -21.32 1.62
CA THR A 34 3.75 -21.05 0.32
C THR A 34 3.73 -19.58 -0.05
N ALA A 35 2.85 -18.78 0.56
CA ALA A 35 2.92 -17.32 0.53
C ALA A 35 2.68 -16.80 1.95
N PRO A 36 3.66 -16.12 2.58
CA PRO A 36 3.47 -15.54 3.90
C PRO A 36 2.53 -14.32 3.85
N PRO A 37 1.93 -13.94 4.99
CA PRO A 37 1.18 -12.70 5.12
C PRO A 37 2.05 -11.46 4.93
N LYS A 38 1.43 -10.34 4.53
CA LYS A 38 2.13 -9.09 4.26
C LYS A 38 2.19 -8.17 5.49
N TYR A 39 1.16 -8.21 6.32
CA TYR A 39 0.91 -7.27 7.43
C TYR A 39 1.01 -7.94 8.81
N GLY A 40 1.58 -9.13 8.86
CA GLY A 40 1.83 -9.90 10.07
C GLY A 40 2.79 -11.04 9.82
N THR A 41 2.78 -12.01 10.71
CA THR A 41 3.56 -13.24 10.57
C THR A 41 2.67 -14.44 10.81
N VAL A 42 3.01 -15.57 10.18
CA VAL A 42 2.31 -16.83 10.42
C VAL A 42 3.33 -17.93 10.69
N VAL A 43 3.04 -18.73 11.71
CA VAL A 43 3.82 -19.92 12.07
C VAL A 43 2.92 -21.15 12.15
N ALA A 44 3.48 -22.34 12.00
CA ALA A 44 2.75 -23.57 12.25
C ALA A 44 2.35 -23.67 13.73
N GLY A 45 1.12 -24.13 13.98
CA GLY A 45 0.60 -24.42 15.30
C GLY A 45 1.07 -25.77 15.83
N VAL A 46 0.57 -26.14 17.01
CA VAL A 46 0.94 -27.39 17.71
C VAL A 46 0.35 -28.66 17.06
N THR A 47 -0.72 -28.52 16.28
CA THR A 47 -1.35 -29.63 15.55
C THR A 47 -1.18 -29.45 14.04
N PRO A 48 -0.99 -30.54 13.26
CA PRO A 48 -0.94 -30.45 11.81
C PRO A 48 -2.19 -29.77 11.24
N GLY A 49 -1.99 -28.80 10.34
CA GLY A 49 -3.08 -28.00 9.76
C GLY A 49 -3.51 -26.81 10.63
N SER A 50 -2.95 -26.64 11.83
CA SER A 50 -3.12 -25.43 12.63
C SER A 50 -2.00 -24.42 12.34
N PHE A 51 -2.34 -23.14 12.34
CA PHE A 51 -1.44 -22.00 12.17
C PHE A 51 -1.75 -20.92 13.18
N VAL A 52 -0.73 -20.15 13.56
CA VAL A 52 -0.89 -18.97 14.42
C VAL A 52 -0.44 -17.75 13.64
N TYR A 53 -1.39 -16.88 13.32
CA TYR A 53 -1.13 -15.55 12.78
C TYR A 53 -0.90 -14.57 13.94
N THR A 54 0.10 -13.70 13.80
CA THR A 54 0.39 -12.60 14.71
C THR A 54 0.44 -11.30 13.91
N ALA A 55 -0.41 -10.33 14.25
CA ALA A 55 -0.48 -9.05 13.57
C ALA A 55 0.79 -8.21 13.81
N ASN A 56 1.14 -7.36 12.85
CA ASN A 56 2.09 -6.27 13.10
C ASN A 56 1.55 -5.39 14.25
N PRO A 57 2.35 -5.07 15.29
CA PRO A 57 1.91 -4.23 16.41
C PRO A 57 1.28 -2.89 15.99
N ALA A 58 1.76 -2.26 14.91
CA ALA A 58 1.20 -1.02 14.38
C ALA A 58 -0.26 -1.17 13.92
N LEU A 59 -0.66 -2.38 13.54
CA LEU A 59 -1.98 -2.69 12.98
C LEU A 59 -2.96 -3.27 14.01
N VAL A 60 -2.53 -3.49 15.26
CA VAL A 60 -3.40 -4.02 16.33
C VAL A 60 -4.55 -3.07 16.65
N GLN A 61 -4.27 -1.77 16.77
CA GLN A 61 -5.31 -0.78 17.08
C GLN A 61 -6.21 -0.46 15.88
N PRO A 62 -5.67 -0.11 14.70
CA PRO A 62 -6.51 0.23 13.55
C PRO A 62 -7.21 -0.99 12.93
N GLY A 63 -6.65 -2.18 13.11
CA GLY A 63 -7.08 -3.39 12.42
C GLY A 63 -6.46 -3.49 11.03
N ILE A 64 -6.63 -4.62 10.36
CA ILE A 64 -6.26 -4.83 8.94
C ILE A 64 -6.88 -6.15 8.45
N VAL A 65 -7.07 -6.29 7.14
CA VAL A 65 -7.27 -7.59 6.49
C VAL A 65 -5.97 -8.03 5.84
N ASP A 66 -5.56 -9.26 6.09
CA ASP A 66 -4.32 -9.85 5.55
C ASP A 66 -4.59 -11.25 4.98
N TYR A 67 -3.65 -11.75 4.19
CA TYR A 67 -3.80 -12.99 3.44
C TYR A 67 -2.52 -13.81 3.49
N PHE A 68 -2.64 -15.12 3.71
CA PHE A 68 -1.53 -16.05 3.51
C PHE A 68 -2.00 -17.29 2.77
N THR A 69 -1.11 -17.97 2.06
CA THR A 69 -1.46 -19.17 1.29
C THR A 69 -0.84 -20.40 1.91
N VAL A 70 -1.69 -21.39 2.18
CA VAL A 70 -1.28 -22.72 2.64
C VAL A 70 -1.47 -23.71 1.49
N THR A 71 -0.41 -24.45 1.22
CA THR A 71 -0.43 -25.60 0.33
C THR A 71 -0.56 -26.87 1.14
N VAL A 72 -1.57 -27.65 0.79
CA VAL A 72 -1.91 -28.93 1.41
C VAL A 72 -1.49 -30.03 0.45
N ASN A 73 -0.64 -30.94 0.92
CA ASN A 73 -0.06 -32.00 0.10
C ASN A 73 -0.46 -33.36 0.67
N ASN A 74 -1.13 -34.15 -0.15
CA ASN A 74 -1.61 -35.49 0.19
C ASN A 74 -1.07 -36.57 -0.77
N GLY A 75 -0.35 -36.21 -1.83
CA GLY A 75 0.07 -37.15 -2.87
C GLY A 75 1.54 -37.57 -2.85
N THR A 76 2.44 -36.75 -2.29
CA THR A 76 3.89 -37.01 -2.44
C THR A 76 4.34 -38.28 -1.73
N ALA A 77 3.77 -38.57 -0.56
CA ALA A 77 4.03 -39.80 0.19
C ALA A 77 3.36 -41.04 -0.43
N ALA A 78 2.35 -40.84 -1.29
CA ALA A 78 1.59 -41.91 -1.94
C ALA A 78 2.16 -42.33 -3.29
N LYS A 79 3.18 -41.65 -3.83
CA LYS A 79 3.80 -41.98 -5.11
C LYS A 79 4.67 -43.23 -4.98
N LEU A 80 4.35 -44.26 -5.76
CA LEU A 80 5.15 -45.48 -5.87
C LEU A 80 6.48 -45.21 -6.61
N PRO A 81 7.60 -45.85 -6.24
CA PRO A 81 8.85 -45.71 -6.97
C PRO A 81 8.86 -46.51 -8.29
N GLY A 82 9.73 -46.11 -9.23
CA GLY A 82 9.97 -46.84 -10.48
C GLY A 82 8.81 -46.77 -11.49
N LEU A 83 8.72 -47.77 -12.38
CA LEU A 83 7.73 -47.82 -13.47
C LEU A 83 6.27 -47.82 -12.97
N ALA A 84 6.02 -48.32 -11.76
CA ALA A 84 4.70 -48.27 -11.11
C ALA A 84 4.26 -46.84 -10.79
N GLY A 85 5.18 -45.97 -10.38
CA GLY A 85 4.92 -44.55 -10.14
C GLY A 85 4.56 -43.77 -11.39
N VAL A 86 5.15 -44.14 -12.53
CA VAL A 86 4.83 -43.54 -13.84
C VAL A 86 3.39 -43.86 -14.23
N VAL A 87 2.98 -45.12 -14.10
CA VAL A 87 1.61 -45.56 -14.41
C VAL A 87 0.59 -44.94 -13.44
N GLN A 88 0.90 -44.92 -12.14
CA GLN A 88 0.07 -44.25 -11.13
C GLN A 88 -0.10 -42.76 -11.43
N GLY A 89 0.98 -42.07 -11.81
CA GLY A 89 0.95 -40.66 -12.17
C GLY A 89 0.09 -40.38 -13.40
N MET A 90 0.18 -41.21 -14.44
CA MET A 90 -0.66 -41.07 -15.64
C MET A 90 -2.15 -41.33 -15.34
N LEU A 91 -2.47 -42.36 -14.57
CA LEU A 91 -3.85 -42.67 -14.17
C LEU A 91 -4.44 -41.60 -13.26
N HIS A 92 -3.65 -41.07 -12.31
CA HIS A 92 -4.06 -39.98 -11.44
C HIS A 92 -4.29 -38.69 -12.23
N ALA A 93 -3.40 -38.33 -13.16
CA ALA A 93 -3.57 -37.16 -14.03
C ALA A 93 -4.83 -37.26 -14.91
N PHE A 94 -5.11 -38.46 -15.45
CA PHE A 94 -6.35 -38.72 -16.18
C PHE A 94 -7.58 -38.62 -15.26
N ALA A 95 -7.53 -39.17 -14.05
CA ALA A 95 -8.61 -39.10 -13.06
C ALA A 95 -8.92 -37.66 -12.62
N VAL A 96 -7.89 -36.81 -12.46
CA VAL A 96 -8.06 -35.37 -12.22
C VAL A 96 -8.73 -34.69 -13.42
N MET A 97 -8.28 -35.00 -14.65
CA MET A 97 -8.82 -34.43 -15.88
C MET A 97 -10.31 -34.76 -16.10
N ILE A 98 -10.76 -35.98 -15.74
CA ILE A 98 -12.17 -36.39 -15.87
C ILE A 98 -12.99 -36.11 -14.60
N GLY A 99 -12.43 -35.42 -13.61
CA GLY A 99 -13.10 -35.00 -12.37
C GLY A 99 -13.36 -36.11 -11.35
N THR A 100 -12.76 -37.30 -11.52
CA THR A 100 -12.92 -38.45 -10.61
C THR A 100 -11.88 -38.47 -9.49
N ALA A 101 -10.84 -37.61 -9.56
CA ALA A 101 -9.86 -37.38 -8.50
C ALA A 101 -9.59 -35.88 -8.30
N LYS A 102 -9.04 -35.52 -7.13
CA LYS A 102 -8.51 -34.17 -6.85
C LYS A 102 -7.00 -34.17 -7.00
N GLU A 103 -6.41 -33.01 -7.27
CA GLU A 103 -4.97 -32.83 -7.32
C GLU A 103 -4.30 -33.29 -6.02
N ASP A 104 -3.13 -33.93 -6.15
CA ASP A 104 -2.26 -34.38 -5.07
C ASP A 104 -1.81 -33.26 -4.13
N THR A 105 -1.85 -32.02 -4.61
CA THR A 105 -1.49 -30.81 -3.89
C THR A 105 -2.48 -29.73 -4.27
N PHE A 106 -3.01 -29.00 -3.29
CA PHE A 106 -3.85 -27.84 -3.55
C PHE A 106 -3.43 -26.68 -2.65
N SER A 107 -3.51 -25.46 -3.17
CA SER A 107 -3.25 -24.24 -2.41
C SER A 107 -4.57 -23.55 -2.05
N LYS A 108 -4.64 -22.99 -0.85
CA LYS A 108 -5.77 -22.17 -0.38
C LYS A 108 -5.23 -20.88 0.22
N THR A 109 -5.68 -19.76 -0.33
CA THR A 109 -5.50 -18.45 0.30
C THR A 109 -6.48 -18.30 1.45
N ILE A 110 -5.94 -17.88 2.59
CA ILE A 110 -6.63 -17.72 3.85
C ILE A 110 -6.65 -16.23 4.14
N GLU A 111 -7.84 -15.69 4.30
CA GLU A 111 -8.07 -14.34 4.81
C GLU A 111 -8.03 -14.36 6.33
N VAL A 112 -7.33 -13.41 6.93
CA VAL A 112 -7.37 -13.12 8.36
C VAL A 112 -7.75 -11.67 8.58
N THR A 113 -8.65 -11.42 9.51
CA THR A 113 -9.09 -10.07 9.87
C THR A 113 -8.66 -9.78 11.29
N VAL A 114 -7.88 -8.71 11.43
CA VAL A 114 -7.56 -8.09 12.71
C VAL A 114 -8.59 -6.99 12.91
N ASP A 115 -9.46 -7.13 13.91
CA ASP A 115 -10.45 -6.09 14.21
C ASP A 115 -9.74 -4.83 14.67
N GLY A 116 -10.38 -3.67 14.59
CA GLY A 116 -9.80 -2.43 15.06
C GLY A 116 -10.74 -1.25 14.97
N ASN A 117 -10.23 -0.05 15.21
CA ASN A 117 -11.02 1.18 15.12
C ASN A 117 -11.12 1.75 13.68
N GLY A 118 -10.39 1.17 12.71
CA GLY A 118 -10.36 1.60 11.32
C GLY A 118 -9.73 2.98 11.09
N GLN A 119 -8.88 3.46 12.00
CA GLN A 119 -8.21 4.76 11.92
C GLN A 119 -6.71 4.60 11.70
N TYR A 120 -6.24 4.90 10.50
CA TYR A 120 -4.83 4.74 10.11
C TYR A 120 -4.20 6.11 9.94
N GLY A 121 -3.13 6.42 10.67
CA GLY A 121 -2.51 7.75 10.66
C GLY A 121 -3.20 8.77 11.59
N ASN A 122 -2.83 10.05 11.47
CA ASN A 122 -3.33 11.13 12.31
C ASN A 122 -3.28 12.46 11.54
N ALA A 123 -4.43 12.88 11.01
CA ALA A 123 -4.53 14.09 10.20
C ALA A 123 -4.16 15.36 10.97
N ALA A 124 -4.58 15.45 12.24
CA ALA A 124 -4.35 16.62 13.07
C ALA A 124 -2.85 16.83 13.36
N ALA A 125 -2.14 15.76 13.70
CA ALA A 125 -0.68 15.82 13.92
C ALA A 125 0.09 16.02 12.60
N ALA A 126 -0.42 15.47 11.50
CA ALA A 126 0.24 15.61 10.20
C ALA A 126 0.01 16.97 9.53
N ALA A 127 -1.01 17.72 9.95
CA ALA A 127 -1.33 19.06 9.44
C ALA A 127 -0.12 20.01 9.50
N ASP A 128 0.71 19.89 10.54
CA ASP A 128 1.88 20.76 10.76
C ASP A 128 2.98 20.61 9.70
N TYR A 129 2.98 19.50 8.95
CA TYR A 129 3.95 19.25 7.87
C TYR A 129 3.46 19.73 6.50
N TRP A 130 2.29 20.36 6.43
CA TRP A 130 1.74 20.88 5.19
C TRP A 130 2.64 21.98 4.61
N VAL A 131 2.97 21.86 3.32
CA VAL A 131 3.77 22.85 2.60
C VAL A 131 2.86 23.53 1.58
N ASN A 132 2.70 24.85 1.74
CA ASN A 132 1.95 25.65 0.79
C ASN A 132 2.74 25.78 -0.53
N GLN A 133 2.01 25.77 -1.64
CA GLN A 133 2.57 25.92 -2.98
C GLN A 133 2.37 27.35 -3.50
N SER A 134 3.41 27.89 -4.13
CA SER A 134 3.38 29.21 -4.77
C SER A 134 3.62 29.14 -6.29
N TYR A 135 4.12 28.01 -6.80
CA TYR A 135 4.41 27.76 -8.22
C TYR A 135 3.58 26.58 -8.77
N SER A 136 3.74 26.19 -10.03
CA SER A 136 3.16 24.96 -10.60
C SER A 136 4.02 23.72 -10.28
N ASN A 137 4.18 23.39 -8.98
CA ASN A 137 5.16 22.40 -8.50
C ASN A 137 4.61 21.46 -7.41
N CYS A 138 3.32 21.09 -7.47
CA CYS A 138 2.63 20.28 -6.46
C CYS A 138 3.39 19.01 -6.06
N GLN A 139 4.01 18.31 -7.03
CA GLN A 139 4.84 17.13 -6.78
C GLN A 139 5.99 17.43 -5.81
N LEU A 140 6.67 18.57 -5.96
CA LEU A 140 7.77 18.96 -5.08
C LEU A 140 7.27 19.31 -3.68
N GLN A 141 6.13 19.99 -3.55
CA GLN A 141 5.58 20.33 -2.23
C GLN A 141 5.02 19.10 -1.51
N ALA A 142 4.39 18.17 -2.22
CA ALA A 142 3.95 16.90 -1.66
C ALA A 142 5.15 16.05 -1.21
N ALA A 143 6.22 16.00 -2.01
CA ALA A 143 7.46 15.31 -1.63
C ALA A 143 8.15 15.95 -0.43
N ALA A 144 8.19 17.30 -0.37
CA ALA A 144 8.67 18.05 0.78
C ALA A 144 7.86 17.72 2.04
N SER A 145 6.54 17.82 1.96
CA SER A 145 5.64 17.52 3.07
C SER A 145 5.81 16.08 3.58
N ALA A 146 5.93 15.10 2.68
CA ALA A 146 6.14 13.71 3.05
C ALA A 146 7.51 13.46 3.71
N ALA A 147 8.59 14.04 3.18
CA ALA A 147 9.93 13.91 3.76
C ALA A 147 10.03 14.57 5.15
N LEU A 148 9.42 15.75 5.30
CA LEU A 148 9.33 16.48 6.55
C LEU A 148 8.49 15.72 7.60
N GLN A 149 7.35 15.16 7.19
CA GLN A 149 6.52 14.32 8.06
C GLN A 149 7.24 13.03 8.50
N ALA A 150 7.99 12.40 7.60
CA ALA A 150 8.77 11.19 7.92
C ALA A 150 9.89 11.50 8.92
N THR A 151 10.59 12.62 8.73
CA THR A 151 11.73 13.04 9.59
C THR A 151 11.34 13.89 10.79
N LYS A 152 10.04 14.20 10.96
CA LYS A 152 9.49 15.05 12.03
C LYS A 152 10.11 16.45 12.06
N GLN A 153 10.40 16.99 10.87
CA GLN A 153 10.89 18.36 10.69
C GLN A 153 9.76 19.24 10.20
N LEU A 154 9.61 20.45 10.76
CA LEU A 154 8.58 21.38 10.29
C LEU A 154 9.05 22.12 9.03
N PRO A 155 8.13 22.44 8.10
CA PRO A 155 8.45 23.30 6.98
C PRO A 155 8.85 24.71 7.45
N THR A 156 9.71 25.33 6.66
CA THR A 156 10.19 26.70 6.84
C THR A 156 9.80 27.57 5.66
N ALA A 157 9.94 28.90 5.80
CA ALA A 157 9.66 29.85 4.71
C ALA A 157 10.50 29.62 3.43
N THR A 158 11.60 28.87 3.51
CA THR A 158 12.48 28.57 2.36
C THR A 158 12.30 27.16 1.80
N THR A 159 11.33 26.38 2.32
CA THR A 159 11.17 24.97 1.95
C THR A 159 10.89 24.82 0.45
N GLU A 160 9.90 25.51 -0.08
CA GLU A 160 9.55 25.45 -1.51
C GLU A 160 10.74 25.80 -2.41
N GLN A 161 11.43 26.91 -2.11
CA GLN A 161 12.58 27.35 -2.91
C GLN A 161 13.74 26.34 -2.87
N THR A 162 14.00 25.74 -1.70
CA THR A 162 15.06 24.74 -1.54
C THR A 162 14.79 23.52 -2.43
N TRP A 163 13.55 23.04 -2.47
CA TRP A 163 13.15 21.92 -3.32
C TRP A 163 13.21 22.25 -4.81
N VAL A 164 12.80 23.47 -5.21
CA VAL A 164 12.96 23.96 -6.58
C VAL A 164 14.43 23.98 -6.99
N ASP A 165 15.32 24.50 -6.14
CA ASP A 165 16.75 24.59 -6.43
C ASP A 165 17.40 23.21 -6.57
N TRP A 166 17.01 22.25 -5.72
CA TRP A 166 17.44 20.85 -5.87
C TRP A 166 16.96 20.26 -7.18
N ALA A 167 15.68 20.42 -7.54
CA ALA A 167 15.14 19.85 -8.76
C ALA A 167 15.77 20.47 -10.04
N LYS A 168 16.10 21.77 -10.01
CA LYS A 168 16.78 22.45 -11.13
C LYS A 168 18.23 22.01 -11.33
N THR A 169 18.89 21.54 -10.28
CA THR A 169 20.31 21.19 -10.31
C THR A 169 20.58 19.70 -10.53
N ASN A 170 19.65 18.84 -10.13
CA ASN A 170 19.76 17.38 -10.30
C ASN A 170 19.28 16.92 -11.68
N ASP A 171 19.97 15.92 -12.23
CA ASP A 171 19.59 15.29 -13.49
C ASP A 171 18.39 14.35 -13.27
N SER A 172 17.46 14.33 -14.21
CA SER A 172 16.28 13.46 -14.15
C SER A 172 16.69 12.00 -14.24
N VAL A 173 16.11 11.17 -13.37
CA VAL A 173 16.20 9.71 -13.41
C VAL A 173 15.17 9.11 -14.39
N VAL A 174 14.18 9.90 -14.81
CA VAL A 174 13.13 9.50 -15.77
C VAL A 174 13.49 9.91 -17.20
N THR A 175 14.05 11.10 -17.39
CA THR A 175 14.37 11.67 -18.71
C THR A 175 15.88 11.89 -18.87
N PRO A 176 16.62 10.93 -19.45
CA PRO A 176 18.06 11.05 -19.62
C PRO A 176 18.47 12.33 -20.36
N GLY A 177 19.44 13.06 -19.79
CA GLY A 177 19.98 14.30 -20.35
C GLY A 177 19.19 15.57 -20.03
N ALA A 178 18.09 15.47 -19.26
CA ALA A 178 17.33 16.61 -18.75
C ALA A 178 17.57 16.82 -17.24
N LYS A 179 17.23 18.02 -16.75
CA LYS A 179 17.08 18.28 -15.31
C LYS A 179 15.71 17.83 -14.83
N MET A 180 15.58 17.52 -13.54
CA MET A 180 14.31 17.10 -12.94
C MET A 180 13.23 18.19 -13.03
N TYR A 181 13.64 19.47 -13.01
CA TYR A 181 12.76 20.63 -13.19
C TYR A 181 13.48 21.72 -13.98
N LEU A 182 12.83 22.30 -14.98
CA LEU A 182 13.49 23.30 -15.84
C LEU A 182 13.36 24.71 -15.24
N ASP A 183 12.17 25.10 -14.79
CA ASP A 183 11.96 26.40 -14.13
C ASP A 183 10.70 26.41 -13.25
N ALA A 184 10.64 27.31 -12.26
CA ALA A 184 9.46 27.48 -11.39
C ALA A 184 8.26 28.13 -12.10
N ASN A 185 8.48 28.76 -13.25
CA ASN A 185 7.46 29.54 -13.96
C ASN A 185 6.90 28.84 -15.21
N ILE A 186 7.07 27.52 -15.32
CA ILE A 186 6.47 26.71 -16.40
C ILE A 186 5.44 25.74 -15.83
N GLU A 187 4.56 25.23 -16.69
CA GLU A 187 3.51 24.30 -16.29
C GLU A 187 4.02 22.86 -16.12
N GLU A 188 5.16 22.51 -16.72
CA GLU A 188 5.75 21.19 -16.60
C GLU A 188 6.27 20.92 -15.18
N GLY A 189 5.56 20.07 -14.44
CA GLY A 189 5.97 19.61 -13.11
C GLY A 189 7.13 18.61 -13.12
N VAL A 190 7.44 18.10 -11.93
CA VAL A 190 8.48 17.08 -11.70
C VAL A 190 7.85 15.69 -11.77
N ALA A 191 8.53 14.73 -12.38
CA ALA A 191 8.09 13.33 -12.38
C ALA A 191 8.11 12.74 -10.96
N THR A 192 7.21 11.82 -10.64
CA THR A 192 7.13 11.24 -9.29
C THR A 192 8.43 10.55 -8.88
N GLU A 193 9.07 9.81 -9.79
CA GLU A 193 10.33 9.12 -9.54
C GLU A 193 11.50 10.09 -9.33
N ASP A 194 11.50 11.25 -9.98
CA ASP A 194 12.47 12.32 -9.75
C ASP A 194 12.29 12.91 -8.34
N ALA A 195 11.05 13.16 -7.92
CA ALA A 195 10.76 13.62 -6.57
C ALA A 195 11.18 12.58 -5.50
N VAL A 196 10.98 11.29 -5.77
CA VAL A 196 11.44 10.18 -4.91
C VAL A 196 12.97 10.12 -4.85
N ALA A 197 13.66 10.33 -5.96
CA ALA A 197 15.12 10.41 -5.99
C ALA A 197 15.64 11.61 -5.17
N LEU A 198 14.96 12.76 -5.20
CA LEU A 198 15.28 13.90 -4.34
C LEU A 198 15.08 13.59 -2.86
N ILE A 199 13.97 12.94 -2.48
CA ILE A 199 13.73 12.52 -1.09
C ILE A 199 14.90 11.66 -0.58
N ASN A 200 15.25 10.59 -1.31
CA ASN A 200 16.32 9.68 -0.93
C ASN A 200 17.71 10.33 -0.93
N LYS A 201 17.91 11.39 -1.71
CA LYS A 201 19.21 12.09 -1.81
C LYS A 201 19.44 13.05 -0.65
N TYR A 202 18.41 13.76 -0.20
CA TYR A 202 18.56 14.88 0.73
C TYR A 202 18.08 14.59 2.16
N PHE A 203 17.35 13.49 2.38
CA PHE A 203 16.85 13.09 3.70
C PHE A 203 17.36 11.70 4.08
N ASP A 204 17.58 11.49 5.39
CA ASP A 204 17.92 10.16 5.93
C ASP A 204 16.66 9.28 6.06
N VAL A 205 16.12 8.92 4.91
CA VAL A 205 14.89 8.15 4.75
C VAL A 205 15.07 7.12 3.65
N THR A 206 14.14 6.18 3.59
CA THR A 206 13.91 5.33 2.42
C THR A 206 12.56 5.71 1.82
N ALA A 207 12.57 6.23 0.61
CA ALA A 207 11.37 6.50 -0.19
C ALA A 207 11.25 5.51 -1.35
N THR A 208 10.10 4.84 -1.45
CA THR A 208 9.77 3.92 -2.53
C THR A 208 8.55 4.39 -3.28
N TYR A 209 8.45 4.03 -4.56
CA TYR A 209 7.33 4.33 -5.43
C TYR A 209 6.87 3.07 -6.14
N ARG A 210 5.56 2.90 -6.27
CA ARG A 210 4.96 1.88 -7.11
C ARG A 210 3.59 2.32 -7.61
N GLN A 211 3.15 1.70 -8.70
CA GLN A 211 1.77 1.71 -9.16
C GLN A 211 1.15 0.33 -8.97
N TYR A 212 -0.18 0.28 -9.02
CA TYR A 212 -1.00 -0.92 -8.98
C TYR A 212 -1.91 -0.96 -10.20
N ASP A 213 -2.50 -2.12 -10.42
CA ASP A 213 -3.49 -2.29 -11.49
C ASP A 213 -4.72 -1.43 -11.22
N LYS A 214 -5.27 -0.82 -12.27
CA LYS A 214 -6.48 0.01 -12.23
C LYS A 214 -7.78 -0.82 -12.06
N THR A 215 -7.70 -1.92 -11.34
CA THR A 215 -8.81 -2.83 -11.02
C THR A 215 -9.28 -2.62 -9.60
N GLN A 216 -10.45 -3.15 -9.26
CA GLN A 216 -10.93 -3.13 -7.87
C GLN A 216 -9.92 -3.84 -6.93
N GLU A 217 -9.40 -4.98 -7.34
CA GLU A 217 -8.43 -5.77 -6.57
C GLU A 217 -7.12 -4.99 -6.35
N GLY A 218 -6.62 -4.30 -7.38
CA GLY A 218 -5.44 -3.44 -7.28
C GLY A 218 -5.66 -2.25 -6.34
N GLY A 219 -6.85 -1.64 -6.38
CA GLY A 219 -7.23 -0.56 -5.46
C GLY A 219 -7.36 -1.02 -4.01
N GLU A 220 -7.89 -2.23 -3.78
CA GLU A 220 -7.97 -2.84 -2.45
C GLU A 220 -6.57 -3.17 -1.90
N GLU A 221 -5.64 -3.66 -2.74
CA GLU A 221 -4.24 -3.85 -2.35
C GLU A 221 -3.57 -2.52 -2.01
N ALA A 222 -3.70 -1.52 -2.88
CA ALA A 222 -3.10 -0.20 -2.67
C ALA A 222 -3.61 0.47 -1.40
N LEU A 223 -4.93 0.39 -1.13
CA LEU A 223 -5.52 0.94 0.09
C LEU A 223 -4.98 0.26 1.34
N ARG A 224 -4.79 -1.07 1.35
CA ARG A 224 -4.18 -1.78 2.49
C ARG A 224 -2.71 -1.38 2.69
N ASP A 225 -1.94 -1.20 1.61
CA ASP A 225 -0.54 -0.75 1.69
C ASP A 225 -0.45 0.68 2.25
N LEU A 226 -1.34 1.58 1.80
CA LEU A 226 -1.48 2.93 2.34
C LEU A 226 -1.84 2.91 3.83
N GLN A 227 -2.86 2.14 4.20
CA GLN A 227 -3.29 1.97 5.60
C GLN A 227 -2.17 1.45 6.50
N ALA A 228 -1.45 0.42 6.06
CA ALA A 228 -0.31 -0.14 6.78
C ALA A 228 0.82 0.88 6.96
N ALA A 229 1.19 1.60 5.90
CA ALA A 229 2.21 2.63 5.97
C ALA A 229 1.85 3.73 6.99
N LEU A 230 0.59 4.22 6.95
CA LEU A 230 0.11 5.23 7.88
C LEU A 230 0.08 4.73 9.34
N ALA A 231 -0.35 3.49 9.57
CA ALA A 231 -0.35 2.88 10.90
C ALA A 231 1.07 2.72 11.47
N GLU A 232 2.04 2.42 10.61
CA GLU A 232 3.46 2.35 10.95
C GLU A 232 4.12 3.73 11.15
N GLY A 233 3.36 4.81 10.97
CA GLY A 233 3.84 6.19 11.15
C GLY A 233 4.70 6.71 9.99
N LYS A 234 4.71 6.01 8.85
CA LYS A 234 5.35 6.44 7.60
C LYS A 234 4.53 7.56 6.95
N ALA A 235 5.18 8.36 6.10
CA ALA A 235 4.49 9.35 5.28
C ALA A 235 4.14 8.75 3.91
N THR A 236 3.02 9.18 3.33
CA THR A 236 2.52 8.64 2.06
C THR A 236 2.10 9.76 1.11
N MET A 237 2.55 9.68 -0.13
CA MET A 237 2.20 10.61 -1.20
C MET A 237 1.54 9.85 -2.35
N VAL A 238 0.54 10.49 -2.96
CA VAL A 238 -0.23 9.96 -4.08
C VAL A 238 -0.47 11.07 -5.10
N ALA A 239 -0.84 10.68 -6.31
CA ALA A 239 -1.33 11.57 -7.35
C ALA A 239 -2.80 11.30 -7.67
N TYR A 240 -3.53 12.35 -8.06
CA TYR A 240 -4.90 12.24 -8.57
C TYR A 240 -5.25 13.43 -9.46
N PRO A 241 -6.30 13.33 -10.30
CA PRO A 241 -6.77 14.46 -11.09
C PRO A 241 -7.58 15.43 -10.23
N VAL A 242 -7.27 16.73 -10.30
CA VAL A 242 -8.07 17.77 -9.62
C VAL A 242 -9.52 17.77 -10.09
N ALA A 243 -9.76 17.44 -11.36
CA ALA A 243 -11.09 17.38 -11.95
C ALA A 243 -12.04 16.38 -11.26
N ILE A 244 -11.50 15.33 -10.64
CA ILE A 244 -12.26 14.37 -9.83
C ILE A 244 -12.34 14.86 -8.38
N VAL A 245 -11.19 15.09 -7.75
CA VAL A 245 -11.13 15.26 -6.30
C VAL A 245 -11.63 16.62 -5.87
N TRP A 246 -11.15 17.70 -6.50
CA TRP A 246 -11.45 19.05 -6.07
C TRP A 246 -12.91 19.44 -6.35
N THR A 247 -13.47 18.98 -7.48
CA THR A 247 -14.89 19.20 -7.84
C THR A 247 -15.86 18.71 -6.76
N ALA A 248 -15.49 17.68 -5.99
CA ALA A 248 -16.35 17.12 -4.96
C ALA A 248 -16.28 17.86 -3.62
N VAL A 249 -15.24 18.66 -3.37
CA VAL A 249 -14.93 19.19 -2.02
C VAL A 249 -14.58 20.68 -1.98
N THR A 250 -14.62 21.35 -3.12
CA THR A 250 -14.35 22.79 -3.31
C THR A 250 -15.31 23.41 -4.31
N ASP A 251 -15.15 24.69 -4.63
CA ASP A 251 -15.83 25.40 -5.71
C ASP A 251 -15.16 25.25 -7.09
N PHE A 252 -14.14 24.39 -7.21
CA PHE A 252 -13.45 24.10 -8.47
C PHE A 252 -14.43 23.64 -9.57
N LYS A 253 -14.24 24.20 -10.77
CA LYS A 253 -15.01 23.84 -11.97
C LYS A 253 -14.05 23.39 -13.05
N PRO A 254 -14.07 22.10 -13.43
CA PRO A 254 -13.22 21.59 -14.50
C PRO A 254 -13.44 22.33 -15.81
N GLU A 255 -12.34 22.66 -16.48
CA GLU A 255 -12.28 23.22 -17.82
C GLU A 255 -12.00 22.11 -18.86
N PRO A 256 -12.19 22.36 -20.17
CA PRO A 256 -11.95 21.35 -21.21
C PRO A 256 -10.53 20.76 -21.24
N LYS A 257 -9.54 21.47 -20.68
CA LYS A 257 -8.15 21.01 -20.59
C LYS A 257 -7.91 20.05 -19.43
N ASP A 258 -8.79 20.02 -18.43
CA ASP A 258 -8.60 19.24 -17.23
C ASP A 258 -8.99 17.78 -17.48
N SER A 259 -8.15 16.85 -17.05
CA SER A 259 -8.33 15.43 -17.31
C SER A 259 -9.04 14.74 -16.16
N TYR A 260 -9.95 13.83 -16.47
CA TYR A 260 -10.52 12.88 -15.50
C TYR A 260 -9.78 11.54 -15.50
N PHE A 261 -8.80 11.35 -16.41
CA PHE A 261 -8.18 10.05 -16.67
C PHE A 261 -6.67 10.05 -16.46
N VAL A 262 -6.08 11.22 -16.28
CA VAL A 262 -4.65 11.45 -16.08
C VAL A 262 -4.49 12.30 -14.84
N SER A 263 -3.66 11.85 -13.89
CA SER A 263 -3.34 12.64 -12.71
C SER A 263 -2.48 13.84 -13.07
N ASP A 264 -2.86 15.00 -12.56
CA ASP A 264 -2.17 16.29 -12.75
C ASP A 264 -1.75 16.91 -11.41
N HIS A 265 -2.05 16.24 -10.29
CA HIS A 265 -1.83 16.79 -8.96
C HIS A 265 -1.37 15.75 -7.95
N ALA A 266 -0.61 16.18 -6.96
CA ALA A 266 -0.05 15.34 -5.91
C ALA A 266 -0.39 15.86 -4.51
N ALA A 267 -0.62 14.93 -3.59
CA ALA A 267 -0.93 15.26 -2.20
C ALA A 267 -0.37 14.21 -1.23
N VAL A 268 -0.20 14.59 0.02
CA VAL A 268 0.19 13.68 1.11
C VAL A 268 -1.06 13.16 1.80
N VAL A 269 -1.28 11.85 1.80
CA VAL A 269 -2.34 11.25 2.61
C VAL A 269 -1.85 11.19 4.06
N THR A 270 -2.68 11.67 4.98
CA THR A 270 -2.30 11.82 6.39
C THR A 270 -3.12 10.94 7.33
N GLN A 271 -4.34 10.57 6.92
CA GLN A 271 -5.16 9.60 7.65
C GLN A 271 -6.16 8.91 6.73
N VAL A 272 -6.43 7.64 6.99
CA VAL A 272 -7.59 6.90 6.46
C VAL A 272 -8.52 6.59 7.63
N ASP A 273 -9.76 7.07 7.55
CA ASP A 273 -10.83 6.86 8.52
C ASP A 273 -11.92 6.00 7.87
N MET A 274 -11.81 4.69 8.06
CA MET A 274 -12.75 3.72 7.49
C MET A 274 -14.13 3.78 8.16
N LYS A 275 -14.20 4.29 9.40
CA LYS A 275 -15.44 4.36 10.15
C LYS A 275 -16.36 5.46 9.62
N ASN A 276 -15.78 6.60 9.28
CA ASN A 276 -16.50 7.76 8.75
C ASN A 276 -16.43 7.83 7.21
N GLY A 277 -15.67 6.94 6.56
CA GLY A 277 -15.53 6.89 5.10
C GLY A 277 -14.75 8.09 4.56
N LEU A 278 -13.70 8.50 5.27
CA LEU A 278 -12.91 9.69 4.95
C LEU A 278 -11.43 9.35 4.74
N VAL A 279 -10.80 10.08 3.85
CA VAL A 279 -9.35 10.16 3.70
C VAL A 279 -8.95 11.61 3.92
N TYR A 280 -7.96 11.84 4.76
CA TYR A 280 -7.43 13.17 5.02
C TYR A 280 -6.13 13.37 4.25
N VAL A 281 -5.98 14.54 3.66
CA VAL A 281 -4.79 14.89 2.88
C VAL A 281 -4.23 16.24 3.30
N ASN A 282 -2.93 16.40 3.07
CA ASN A 282 -2.25 17.67 2.95
C ASN A 282 -2.04 17.93 1.45
N ASP A 283 -2.85 18.82 0.88
CA ASP A 283 -2.79 19.23 -0.52
C ASP A 283 -2.25 20.67 -0.61
N SER A 284 -1.13 20.87 -1.28
CA SER A 284 -0.39 22.13 -1.27
C SER A 284 -1.06 23.30 -1.98
N SER A 285 -2.00 23.03 -2.90
CA SER A 285 -2.63 24.07 -3.74
C SER A 285 -4.15 24.06 -3.74
N MET A 286 -4.80 23.18 -2.97
CA MET A 286 -6.26 23.17 -2.91
C MET A 286 -6.81 24.46 -2.30
N GLN A 287 -7.66 25.13 -3.06
CA GLN A 287 -8.36 26.35 -2.67
C GLN A 287 -9.87 26.17 -2.73
N ASN A 288 -10.58 26.96 -1.94
CA ASN A 288 -12.03 27.12 -2.02
C ASN A 288 -12.37 28.59 -1.83
N ALA A 289 -13.04 29.21 -2.80
CA ALA A 289 -13.34 30.64 -2.81
C ALA A 289 -12.09 31.53 -2.57
N GLY A 290 -10.95 31.15 -3.17
CA GLY A 290 -9.68 31.87 -3.06
C GLY A 290 -8.94 31.71 -1.72
N GLN A 291 -9.42 30.84 -0.83
CA GLN A 291 -8.75 30.52 0.43
C GLN A 291 -8.11 29.13 0.35
N SER A 292 -6.87 28.98 0.83
CA SER A 292 -6.23 27.67 0.96
C SER A 292 -7.00 26.80 1.96
N VAL A 293 -7.38 25.60 1.51
CA VAL A 293 -8.14 24.63 2.32
C VAL A 293 -7.53 23.22 2.30
N GLY A 294 -6.34 23.06 1.71
CA GLY A 294 -5.72 21.76 1.51
C GLY A 294 -5.03 21.15 2.74
N GLN A 295 -4.80 21.91 3.81
CA GLN A 295 -4.23 21.40 5.06
C GLN A 295 -5.24 20.50 5.79
N ALA A 296 -4.86 19.25 6.08
CA ALA A 296 -5.71 18.24 6.72
C ALA A 296 -7.14 18.14 6.13
N LYS A 297 -7.24 18.31 4.80
CA LYS A 297 -8.52 18.30 4.09
C LYS A 297 -9.13 16.91 4.13
N ALA A 298 -10.36 16.80 4.60
CA ALA A 298 -11.16 15.59 4.49
C ALA A 298 -11.72 15.41 3.07
N LEU A 299 -11.56 14.21 2.54
CA LEU A 299 -12.11 13.74 1.26
C LEU A 299 -13.00 12.53 1.53
N PRO A 300 -14.19 12.42 0.91
CA PRO A 300 -14.92 11.16 0.89
C PRO A 300 -14.07 10.06 0.26
N ILE A 301 -13.98 8.89 0.89
CA ILE A 301 -13.08 7.82 0.43
C ILE A 301 -13.39 7.37 -1.00
N GLY A 302 -14.66 7.38 -1.42
CA GLY A 302 -15.04 7.06 -2.80
C GLY A 302 -14.51 8.08 -3.83
N VAL A 303 -14.46 9.36 -3.47
CA VAL A 303 -13.87 10.43 -4.30
C VAL A 303 -12.36 10.23 -4.40
N PHE A 304 -11.71 9.99 -3.27
CA PHE A 304 -10.28 9.71 -3.21
C PHE A 304 -9.91 8.50 -4.08
N LEU A 305 -10.57 7.36 -3.89
CA LEU A 305 -10.28 6.13 -4.63
C LEU A 305 -10.54 6.30 -6.14
N SER A 306 -11.57 7.05 -6.53
CA SER A 306 -11.86 7.33 -7.94
C SER A 306 -10.76 8.18 -8.59
N GLY A 307 -10.28 9.21 -7.88
CA GLY A 307 -9.16 10.04 -8.36
C GLY A 307 -7.85 9.25 -8.40
N TRP A 308 -7.57 8.50 -7.35
CA TRP A 308 -6.35 7.70 -7.21
C TRP A 308 -6.27 6.56 -8.23
N GLN A 309 -7.40 5.98 -8.62
CA GLN A 309 -7.44 4.99 -9.71
C GLN A 309 -6.89 5.55 -11.03
N ALA A 310 -7.10 6.84 -11.32
CA ALA A 310 -6.61 7.46 -12.55
C ALA A 310 -5.07 7.49 -12.63
N SER A 311 -4.36 7.56 -11.49
CA SER A 311 -2.90 7.48 -11.43
C SER A 311 -2.36 6.04 -11.40
N GLY A 312 -3.24 5.03 -11.40
CA GLY A 312 -2.83 3.64 -11.18
C GLY A 312 -2.60 3.35 -9.71
N TYR A 313 -3.37 3.99 -8.82
CA TYR A 313 -3.20 3.90 -7.37
C TYR A 313 -1.75 4.15 -6.95
N ASP A 314 -1.11 5.12 -7.59
CA ASP A 314 0.31 5.39 -7.38
C ASP A 314 0.61 5.70 -5.91
N LEU A 315 1.59 5.03 -5.33
CA LEU A 315 1.88 5.16 -3.92
C LEU A 315 3.37 5.37 -3.72
N THR A 316 3.71 6.53 -3.18
CA THR A 316 5.01 6.78 -2.60
C THR A 316 4.92 6.59 -1.08
N ILE A 317 5.80 5.76 -0.52
CA ILE A 317 5.95 5.57 0.93
C ILE A 317 7.31 6.09 1.35
N VAL A 318 7.35 6.95 2.37
CA VAL A 318 8.58 7.51 2.94
C VAL A 318 8.72 7.05 4.39
N SER A 319 9.79 6.31 4.68
CA SER A 319 10.13 5.79 6.00
C SER A 319 11.41 6.43 6.50
N ALA A 320 11.42 6.98 7.72
CA ALA A 320 12.67 7.36 8.36
C ALA A 320 13.59 6.14 8.50
N ASN A 321 14.89 6.33 8.22
CA ASN A 321 15.88 5.31 8.54
C ASN A 321 16.08 5.31 10.07
N ALA A 322 16.37 4.14 10.64
CA ALA A 322 16.75 4.07 12.04
C ALA A 322 18.00 4.95 12.25
N PRO A 323 18.08 5.74 13.34
CA PRO A 323 19.24 6.57 13.58
C PRO A 323 20.49 5.69 13.57
N THR A 324 21.44 5.98 12.67
CA THR A 324 22.72 5.28 12.65
C THR A 324 23.39 5.45 14.00
N THR A 325 23.49 4.38 14.78
CA THR A 325 24.31 4.37 15.98
C THR A 325 25.74 4.57 15.52
N ALA A 326 26.30 5.76 15.74
CA ALA A 326 27.72 6.00 15.49
C ALA A 326 28.53 4.98 16.31
N THR A 327 29.38 4.22 15.62
CA THR A 327 30.37 3.32 16.24
C THR A 327 31.68 4.04 16.44
#